data_AF-A0A7V8FW40-F1
#
_entry.id   AF-A0A7V8FW40-F1
#
_cell.length_a   1.000
_cell.length_b   1.000
_cell.length_c   1.000
_cell.angle_alpha   90.00
_cell.angle_beta   90.00
_cell.angle_gamma   90.00
#
_symmetry.space_group_name_H-M   'P 1'
#
loop_
_entity.id
_entity.type
_entity.pdbx_description
1 polymer ?
#
loop_
_entity_poly.entity_id
_entity_poly.type
_entity_poly.pdbx_seq_one_letter_code
_entity_poly.pdbx_strand_id
1 'polypeptide(L)'
;MSGIESFATGPMWAGFIVFVLGMLALDMFALGGRHAHRVSPKEALGWSLAWVSLALLFAGLMWWYLDASVGREFANQKGAEFLSGYLIEKALSVDNIFVFLMIFSYFAVPPEMQRRVLLYGVVGAIVMRAVMILLGAWLIA
;
A
#
# COMPACT_ATOMS: atom_id res chain seq x y z
N MET A 1 24.96 -7.33 -19.46
CA MET A 1 23.95 -8.32 -19.01
C MET A 1 24.59 -9.17 -17.93
N SER A 2 24.67 -8.66 -16.71
CA SER A 2 25.15 -9.40 -15.53
C SER A 2 23.91 -9.87 -14.75
N GLY A 3 23.72 -11.19 -14.73
CA GLY A 3 22.60 -11.85 -14.08
C GLY A 3 22.70 -11.78 -12.57
N ILE A 4 22.04 -10.79 -11.97
CA ILE A 4 21.59 -10.88 -10.58
C ILE A 4 20.08 -11.10 -10.65
N GLU A 5 19.67 -12.35 -10.90
CA GLU A 5 18.25 -12.70 -11.07
C GLU A 5 17.45 -12.58 -9.75
N SER A 6 18.11 -12.57 -8.59
CA SER A 6 17.47 -12.26 -7.31
C SER A 6 18.50 -11.95 -6.22
N PHE A 7 18.41 -10.77 -5.60
CA PHE A 7 19.09 -10.41 -4.34
C PHE A 7 18.31 -10.91 -3.13
N ALA A 8 17.05 -11.29 -3.33
CA ALA A 8 16.17 -11.77 -2.28
C ALA A 8 16.44 -13.27 -2.06
N THR A 9 17.25 -13.56 -1.05
CA THR A 9 17.48 -14.93 -0.60
C THR A 9 16.24 -15.47 0.12
N GLY A 10 16.00 -16.78 0.10
CA GLY A 10 14.90 -17.41 0.84
C GLY A 10 14.78 -16.98 2.32
N PRO A 11 15.90 -16.82 3.06
CA PRO A 11 15.90 -16.27 4.41
C PRO A 11 15.45 -14.80 4.50
N MET A 12 15.76 -13.96 3.51
CA MET A 12 15.28 -12.57 3.47
C MET A 12 13.78 -12.50 3.24
N TRP A 13 13.24 -13.35 2.36
CA TRP A 13 11.80 -13.49 2.16
C TRP A 13 11.11 -13.98 3.44
N ALA A 14 11.66 -15.00 4.09
CA ALA A 14 11.13 -15.49 5.36
C ALA A 14 11.16 -14.39 6.44
N GLY A 15 12.27 -13.64 6.56
CA GLY A 15 12.39 -12.51 7.48
C GLY A 15 11.41 -11.38 7.19
N PHE A 16 11.22 -11.02 5.92
CA PHE A 16 10.25 -10.02 5.50
C PHE A 16 8.82 -10.47 5.79
N ILE A 17 8.46 -11.72 5.47
CA ILE A 17 7.15 -12.29 5.76
C ILE A 17 6.90 -12.32 7.27
N VAL A 18 7.86 -12.76 8.08
CA VAL A 18 7.75 -12.77 9.55
C VAL A 18 7.59 -11.35 10.09
N PHE A 19 8.34 -10.38 9.55
CA PHE A 19 8.19 -8.98 9.92
C PHE A 19 6.79 -8.45 9.59
N VAL A 20 6.30 -8.69 8.37
CA VAL A 20 4.96 -8.28 7.92
C VAL A 20 3.87 -8.94 8.78
N LEU A 21 3.96 -10.25 9.02
CA LEU A 21 3.02 -10.98 9.87
C LEU A 21 3.07 -10.48 11.33
N GLY A 22 4.26 -10.21 11.86
CA GLY A 22 4.44 -9.65 13.20
C GLY A 22 3.85 -8.25 13.32
N MET A 23 4.03 -7.41 12.30
CA MET A 23 3.42 -6.08 12.20
C MET A 23 1.90 -6.15 12.09
N LEU A 24 1.36 -7.06 11.28
CA LEU A 24 -0.08 -7.30 11.17
C LEU A 24 -0.67 -7.81 12.48
N ALA A 25 0.04 -8.73 13.16
CA ALA A 25 -0.35 -9.19 14.48
C ALA A 25 -0.34 -8.03 15.48
N LEU A 26 0.70 -7.20 15.50
CA LEU A 26 0.74 -6.00 16.34
C LEU A 26 -0.41 -5.04 16.03
N ASP A 27 -0.73 -4.77 14.77
CA ASP A 27 -1.87 -3.95 14.39
C ASP A 27 -3.19 -4.56 14.90
N MET A 28 -3.42 -5.85 14.66
CA MET A 28 -4.63 -6.54 15.10
C MET A 28 -4.75 -6.66 16.63
N PHE A 29 -3.66 -6.92 17.35
CA PHE A 29 -3.67 -7.16 18.79
C PHE A 29 -3.48 -5.89 19.63
N ALA A 30 -2.66 -4.92 19.18
CA ALA A 30 -2.43 -3.67 19.89
C ALA A 30 -3.45 -2.59 19.52
N LEU A 31 -3.96 -2.59 18.28
CA LEU A 31 -4.85 -1.54 17.77
C LEU A 31 -6.29 -2.03 17.54
N GLY A 32 -6.51 -3.33 17.32
CA GLY A 32 -7.83 -3.93 17.19
C GLY A 32 -8.70 -3.92 18.45
N GLY A 33 -8.15 -3.49 19.60
CA GLY A 33 -8.83 -3.52 20.90
C GLY A 33 -9.76 -2.33 21.21
N ARG A 34 -9.81 -1.26 20.42
CA ARG A 34 -10.58 -0.07 20.81
C ARG A 34 -11.44 0.50 19.69
N HIS A 35 -12.62 -0.09 19.58
CA HIS A 35 -13.90 0.50 19.20
C HIS A 35 -13.96 1.32 17.89
N ALA A 36 -15.10 1.19 17.21
CA ALA A 36 -15.55 2.05 16.13
C ALA A 36 -15.76 3.51 16.61
N HIS A 37 -14.71 4.17 17.08
CA HIS A 37 -14.67 5.59 17.36
C HIS A 37 -14.44 6.30 16.03
N ARG A 38 -15.16 7.41 15.79
CA ARG A 38 -14.88 8.27 14.65
C ARG A 38 -13.46 8.81 14.82
N VAL A 39 -12.48 8.20 14.15
CA VAL A 39 -11.10 8.64 14.16
C VAL A 39 -11.09 10.11 13.73
N SER A 40 -10.63 10.98 14.62
CA SER A 40 -10.54 12.41 14.32
C SER A 40 -9.58 12.61 13.14
N PRO A 41 -9.78 13.62 12.27
CA PRO A 41 -8.84 13.92 11.17
C PRO A 41 -7.39 14.04 11.64
N LYS A 42 -7.16 14.52 12.87
CA LYS A 42 -5.83 14.62 13.49
C LYS A 42 -5.22 13.26 13.84
N GLU A 43 -6.04 12.34 14.35
CA GLU A 43 -5.61 10.97 14.65
C GLU A 43 -5.35 10.19 13.36
N ALA A 44 -6.21 10.35 12.35
CA ALA A 44 -6.03 9.71 11.05
C ALA A 44 -4.75 10.17 10.34
N LEU A 45 -4.43 11.47 10.42
CA LEU A 45 -3.16 12.00 9.93
C LEU A 45 -1.97 11.44 10.71
N GLY A 46 -2.06 11.34 12.03
CA GLY A 46 -1.02 10.74 12.87
C GLY A 46 -0.74 9.28 12.49
N TRP A 47 -1.79 8.49 12.29
CA TRP A 47 -1.68 7.11 11.81
C TRP A 47 -1.08 7.03 10.41
N SER A 48 -1.54 7.86 9.48
CA SER A 48 -1.00 7.93 8.11
C SER A 48 0.50 8.25 8.12
N LEU A 49 0.90 9.25 8.90
CA LEU A 49 2.30 9.63 9.05
C LEU A 49 3.14 8.50 9.66
N ALA A 50 2.65 7.82 10.70
CA ALA A 50 3.37 6.70 11.30
C ALA A 50 3.64 5.58 10.27
N TRP A 51 2.64 5.23 9.46
CA TRP A 51 2.80 4.24 8.40
C TRP A 51 3.73 4.69 7.27
N VAL A 52 3.67 5.96 6.87
CA VAL A 52 4.59 6.54 5.87
C VAL A 52 6.02 6.55 6.40
N SER A 53 6.22 6.96 7.65
CA SER A 53 7.54 6.96 8.31
C SER A 53 8.12 5.55 8.40
N LEU A 54 7.30 4.54 8.70
CA LEU A 54 7.73 3.15 8.72
C LEU A 54 8.15 2.67 7.32
N ALA A 55 7.38 2.99 6.28
CA ALA A 55 7.74 2.65 4.89
C ALA A 55 9.05 3.32 4.45
N LEU A 56 9.26 4.59 4.81
CA LEU A 56 10.50 5.31 4.53
C LEU A 56 11.69 4.76 5.32
N LEU A 57 11.47 4.37 6.59
CA LEU A 57 12.50 3.73 7.41
C LEU A 57 12.92 2.39 6.81
N PHE A 58 11.96 1.58 6.36
CA PHE A 58 12.25 0.35 5.62
C PHE A 58 13.02 0.63 4.32
N ALA A 59 12.62 1.64 3.53
CA ALA A 59 13.34 2.04 2.33
C ALA A 59 14.80 2.43 2.62
N GLY A 60 15.02 3.21 3.69
CA GLY A 60 16.35 3.62 4.14
C GLY A 60 17.20 2.45 4.61
N LEU A 61 16.64 1.53 5.41
CA LEU A 61 17.33 0.31 5.86
C LEU A 61 17.67 -0.61 4.68
N MET A 62 16.73 -0.79 3.75
CA MET A 62 16.94 -1.58 2.54
C MET A 62 18.06 -0.98 1.69
N TRP A 63 18.05 0.34 1.47
CA TRP A 63 19.09 1.04 0.73
C TRP A 63 20.46 0.94 1.40
N TRP A 64 20.52 1.09 2.73
CA TRP A 64 21.77 0.95 3.49
C TRP A 64 22.34 -0.48 3.40
N TYR A 65 21.47 -1.49 3.49
CA TYR A 65 21.85 -2.89 3.32
C TYR A 65 22.36 -3.19 1.89
N LEU A 66 21.66 -2.69 0.87
CA LEU A 66 22.04 -2.86 -0.53
C LEU A 66 23.37 -2.17 -0.87
N ASP A 67 23.59 -0.98 -0.30
CA ASP A 67 24.84 -0.24 -0.47
C ASP A 67 26.04 -0.98 0.11
N ALA A 68 25.87 -1.55 1.31
CA ALA A 68 26.92 -2.31 1.99
C ALA A 68 27.21 -3.67 1.34
N SER A 69 26.27 -4.26 0.61
CA SER A 69 26.37 -5.64 0.09
C SER A 69 26.63 -5.74 -1.42
N VAL A 70 26.00 -4.89 -2.23
CA VAL A 70 26.02 -4.98 -3.72
C VAL A 70 26.60 -3.72 -4.36
N GLY A 71 26.57 -2.59 -3.66
CA GLY A 71 27.19 -1.32 -4.06
C GLY A 71 26.18 -0.19 -4.32
N ARG A 72 26.69 1.06 -4.25
CA ARG A 72 25.88 2.29 -4.26
C ARG A 72 24.98 2.46 -5.48
N GLU A 73 25.47 2.14 -6.69
CA GLU A 73 24.69 2.29 -7.92
C GLU A 73 23.45 1.39 -7.91
N PHE A 74 23.62 0.14 -7.48
CA PHE A 74 22.54 -0.82 -7.39
C PHE A 74 21.54 -0.45 -6.29
N ALA A 75 22.04 0.00 -5.14
CA ALA A 75 21.23 0.49 -4.04
C ALA A 75 20.38 1.70 -4.47
N ASN A 76 20.96 2.66 -5.18
CA ASN A 76 20.24 3.83 -5.70
C ASN A 76 19.12 3.44 -6.67
N GLN A 77 19.39 2.51 -7.59
CA GLN A 77 18.37 2.04 -8.54
C GLN A 77 17.20 1.36 -7.81
N LYS A 78 17.47 0.41 -6.91
CA LYS A 78 16.42 -0.30 -6.17
C LYS A 78 15.69 0.55 -5.14
N GLY A 79 16.40 1.48 -4.50
CA GLY A 79 15.78 2.48 -3.62
C GLY A 79 14.82 3.38 -4.39
N ALA A 80 15.21 3.84 -5.57
CA ALA A 80 14.36 4.65 -6.44
C ALA A 80 13.15 3.87 -6.98
N GLU A 81 13.32 2.60 -7.35
CA GLU A 81 12.21 1.71 -7.76
C GLU A 81 11.21 1.50 -6.61
N PHE A 82 11.69 1.22 -5.40
CA PHE A 82 10.82 1.07 -4.22
C PHE A 82 10.04 2.34 -3.90
N LEU A 83 10.73 3.48 -3.83
CA LEU A 83 10.09 4.75 -3.49
C LEU A 83 9.10 5.20 -4.57
N SER A 84 9.46 5.04 -5.85
CA SER A 84 8.57 5.32 -6.97
C SER A 84 7.32 4.44 -6.92
N GLY A 85 7.49 3.13 -6.71
CA GLY A 85 6.37 2.20 -6.55
C GLY A 85 5.47 2.57 -5.38
N TYR A 86 6.05 2.82 -4.21
CA TYR A 86 5.32 3.25 -3.02
C TYR A 86 4.52 4.54 -3.25
N LEU A 87 5.13 5.55 -3.87
CA LEU A 87 4.46 6.81 -4.19
C LEU A 87 3.33 6.63 -5.19
N ILE A 88 3.52 5.81 -6.23
CA ILE A 88 2.48 5.48 -7.22
C ILE A 88 1.30 4.79 -6.53
N GLU A 89 1.55 3.78 -5.70
CA GLU A 89 0.49 3.06 -4.97
C GLU A 89 -0.26 3.97 -3.99
N LYS A 90 0.46 4.86 -3.28
CA LYS A 90 -0.16 5.83 -2.38
C LYS A 90 -0.96 6.89 -3.12
N ALA A 91 -0.46 7.42 -4.23
CA ALA A 91 -1.18 8.39 -5.05
C ALA A 91 -2.48 7.78 -5.60
N LEU A 92 -2.42 6.54 -6.09
CA LEU A 92 -3.59 5.82 -6.61
C LEU A 92 -4.63 5.61 -5.49
N SER A 93 -4.20 5.23 -4.29
CA SER A 93 -5.09 5.08 -3.14
C SER A 93 -5.79 6.40 -2.74
N VAL A 94 -5.08 7.53 -2.81
CA VAL A 94 -5.64 8.86 -2.48
C VAL A 94 -6.60 9.33 -3.57
N ASP A 95 -6.28 9.11 -4.84
CA ASP A 95 -7.15 9.43 -5.98
C ASP A 95 -8.51 8.72 -5.85
N ASN A 96 -8.49 7.43 -5.51
CA ASN A 96 -9.71 6.66 -5.27
C ASN A 96 -10.57 7.26 -4.15
N ILE A 97 -9.99 7.60 -2.99
CA ILE A 97 -10.74 8.20 -1.86
C ILE A 97 -11.32 9.55 -2.25
N PHE A 98 -10.56 10.37 -2.99
CA PHE A 98 -11.02 11.68 -3.43
C PHE A 98 -12.26 11.60 -4.33
N VAL A 99 -12.26 10.68 -5.31
CA VAL A 99 -13.42 10.43 -6.17
C VAL A 99 -14.64 10.04 -5.34
N PHE A 100 -14.49 9.13 -4.37
CA PHE A 100 -15.60 8.73 -3.50
C PHE A 100 -16.14 9.89 -2.66
N LEU A 101 -15.27 10.71 -2.06
CA LEU A 101 -15.69 11.88 -1.29
C LEU A 101 -16.44 12.89 -2.15
N MET A 102 -15.99 13.12 -3.38
CA MET A 102 -16.67 14.03 -4.32
C MET A 102 -18.07 13.53 -4.67
N ILE A 103 -18.22 12.23 -4.97
CA ILE A 103 -19.51 11.59 -5.25
C ILE A 103 -20.44 11.66 -4.03
N PHE A 104 -19.93 11.31 -2.83
CA PHE A 104 -20.74 11.36 -1.60
C PHE A 104 -21.19 12.77 -1.25
N SER A 105 -20.34 13.76 -1.48
CA SER A 105 -20.67 15.18 -1.30
C SER A 105 -21.73 15.63 -2.29
N TYR A 106 -21.59 15.29 -3.57
CA TYR A 106 -22.54 15.65 -4.62
C TYR A 106 -23.95 15.07 -4.36
N PHE A 107 -24.04 13.82 -3.91
CA PHE A 107 -25.31 13.15 -3.60
C PHE A 107 -25.75 13.31 -2.14
N ALA A 108 -25.05 14.10 -1.33
CA ALA A 108 -25.34 14.32 0.10
C ALA A 108 -25.56 13.01 0.90
N VAL A 109 -24.71 11.99 0.66
CA VAL A 109 -24.88 10.66 1.25
C VAL A 109 -24.65 10.69 2.76
N PRO A 110 -25.63 10.28 3.59
CA PRO A 110 -25.48 10.26 5.05
C PRO A 110 -24.28 9.39 5.50
N PRO A 111 -23.50 9.80 6.53
CA PRO A 111 -22.30 9.09 6.97
C PRO A 111 -22.50 7.62 7.31
N GLU A 112 -23.70 7.27 7.79
CA GLU A 112 -24.10 5.91 8.16
C GLU A 112 -24.14 4.96 6.94
N MET A 113 -24.46 5.49 5.76
CA MET A 113 -24.55 4.71 4.52
C MET A 113 -23.26 4.71 3.70
N GLN A 114 -22.34 5.66 3.95
CA GLN A 114 -21.09 5.80 3.17
C GLN A 114 -20.28 4.50 3.12
N ARG A 115 -20.13 3.80 4.25
CA ARG A 115 -19.42 2.50 4.28
C ARG A 115 -20.06 1.46 3.36
N ARG A 116 -21.40 1.38 3.32
CA ARG A 116 -22.10 0.40 2.47
C ARG A 116 -21.95 0.76 1.00
N VAL A 117 -22.15 2.04 0.64
CA VAL A 117 -21.99 2.51 -0.73
C VAL A 117 -20.55 2.32 -1.21
N LEU A 118 -19.56 2.61 -0.36
CA LEU A 118 -18.15 2.40 -0.64
C LEU A 118 -17.85 0.92 -0.93
N LEU A 119 -18.40 -0.01 -0.13
CA LEU A 119 -18.22 -1.45 -0.37
C LEU A 119 -18.78 -1.88 -1.73
N TYR A 120 -19.99 -1.45 -2.08
CA TYR A 120 -20.56 -1.74 -3.40
C TYR A 120 -19.73 -1.13 -4.54
N GLY A 121 -19.25 0.10 -4.36
CA GLY A 121 -18.39 0.78 -5.32
C GLY A 121 -17.06 0.05 -5.53
N VAL A 122 -16.39 -0.37 -4.44
CA VAL A 122 -15.12 -1.11 -4.51
C VAL A 122 -15.31 -2.48 -5.15
N VAL A 123 -16.36 -3.23 -4.78
CA VAL A 123 -16.66 -4.53 -5.42
C VAL A 123 -16.94 -4.34 -6.90
N GLY A 124 -17.74 -3.34 -7.28
CA GLY A 124 -17.99 -3.00 -8.67
C GLY A 124 -16.71 -2.63 -9.43
N ALA A 125 -15.84 -1.81 -8.83
CA ALA A 125 -14.56 -1.42 -9.41
C ALA A 125 -13.63 -2.62 -9.62
N ILE A 126 -13.56 -3.55 -8.66
CA ILE A 126 -12.76 -4.78 -8.76
C ILE A 126 -13.28 -5.66 -9.91
N VAL A 127 -14.60 -5.83 -10.03
CA VAL A 127 -15.21 -6.62 -11.11
C VAL A 127 -14.94 -5.98 -12.47
N MET A 128 -15.19 -4.67 -12.61
CA MET A 128 -14.90 -3.94 -13.85
C MET A 128 -13.43 -4.04 -14.23
N ARG A 129 -12.52 -3.91 -13.26
CA ARG A 129 -11.09 -4.07 -13.45
C ARG A 129 -10.75 -5.49 -13.90
N ALA A 130 -11.30 -6.53 -13.28
CA ALA A 130 -11.08 -7.92 -13.66
C ALA A 130 -11.54 -8.17 -15.11
N VAL A 131 -12.74 -7.72 -15.48
CA VAL A 131 -13.27 -7.85 -16.84
C VAL A 131 -12.36 -7.16 -17.85
N MET A 132 -11.97 -5.91 -17.59
CA MET A 132 -11.07 -5.16 -18.48
C MET A 132 -9.71 -5.85 -18.65
N ILE A 133 -9.13 -6.38 -17.57
CA ILE A 133 -7.85 -7.10 -17.63
C ILE A 133 -7.99 -8.37 -18.47
N LEU A 134 -9.05 -9.17 -18.25
CA LEU A 134 -9.27 -10.41 -19.00
C LEU A 134 -9.52 -10.13 -20.49
N LEU A 135 -10.32 -9.12 -20.81
CA LEU A 135 -10.56 -8.70 -22.19
C LEU A 135 -9.29 -8.16 -22.84
N GLY A 136 -8.51 -7.34 -22.13
CA GLY A 136 -7.22 -6.84 -22.61
C GLY A 136 -6.21 -7.97 -22.85
N ALA A 137 -6.14 -8.94 -21.95
CA ALA A 137 -5.29 -10.11 -22.10
C ALA A 137 -5.71 -10.96 -23.32
N TRP A 138 -7.02 -11.14 -23.54
CA TRP A 138 -7.54 -11.83 -24.71
C TRP A 138 -7.26 -11.08 -26.03
N LEU A 139 -7.28 -9.74 -26.01
CA LEU A 139 -7.01 -8.92 -27.20
C LEU A 139 -5.52 -8.90 -27.60
N ILE A 140 -4.62 -9.06 -26.62
CA ILE A 140 -3.16 -9.10 -26.83
C ILE A 140 -2.68 -10.52 -27.18
N ALA A 141 -3.44 -11.55 -26.79
CA ALA A 141 -3.17 -12.96 -27.11
C ALA A 141 -3.52 -13.30 -28.57
#